data_AF-D3NQY7-F1
#
_entry.id   AF-D3NQY7-F1
#
_cell.length_a   1.000
_cell.length_b   1.000
_cell.length_c   1.000
_cell.angle_alpha   90.00
_cell.angle_beta   90.00
_cell.angle_gamma   90.00
#
_symmetry.space_group_name_H-M   'P 1'
#
loop_
_entity.id
_entity.type
_entity.pdbx_description
1 polymer ?
#
loop_
_entity_poly.entity_id
_entity_poly.type
_entity_poly.pdbx_seq_one_letter_code
_entity_poly.pdbx_strand_id
1 'polypeptide(L)'
;MDRAARLDSLHRSHDGQPPKPALRAALLGGRERANALKRAATLRLHGTLAAEACFAAARRRRGLTAATCRSDAWLARLAATLAHHRGAAVALLDQRKAYSQ
;
A
#
# COMPACT_ATOMS: atom_id res chain seq x y z
N MET A 1 -10.17 -24.82 3.03
CA MET A 1 -10.74 -25.01 1.67
C MET A 1 -9.64 -24.93 0.63
N ASP A 2 -9.64 -25.87 -0.31
CA ASP A 2 -8.80 -25.86 -1.50
C ASP A 2 -9.23 -24.75 -2.50
N ARG A 3 -8.33 -24.31 -3.38
CA ARG A 3 -8.58 -23.29 -4.42
C ARG A 3 -9.64 -23.75 -5.41
N ALA A 4 -9.60 -25.01 -5.84
CA ALA A 4 -10.60 -25.57 -6.77
C ALA A 4 -12.01 -25.47 -6.17
N ALA A 5 -12.18 -25.93 -4.93
CA ALA A 5 -13.47 -25.86 -4.22
C ALA A 5 -14.06 -24.43 -4.10
N ARG A 6 -13.21 -23.41 -3.93
CA ARG A 6 -13.68 -22.01 -3.90
C ARG A 6 -14.12 -21.51 -5.28
N LEU A 7 -13.42 -21.89 -6.34
CA LEU A 7 -13.79 -21.52 -7.71
C LEU A 7 -15.08 -22.24 -8.12
N ASP A 8 -15.24 -23.52 -7.77
CA ASP A 8 -16.46 -24.28 -8.03
C ASP A 8 -17.66 -23.70 -7.28
N SER A 9 -17.48 -23.29 -6.03
CA SER A 9 -18.51 -22.58 -5.26
C SER A 9 -18.88 -21.23 -5.91
N LEU A 10 -17.88 -20.49 -6.40
CA LEU A 10 -18.11 -19.21 -7.09
C LEU A 10 -18.85 -19.40 -8.41
N HIS A 11 -18.53 -20.45 -9.17
CA HIS A 11 -19.18 -20.75 -10.44
C HIS A 11 -20.64 -21.17 -10.22
N ARG A 12 -20.92 -21.99 -9.19
CA ARG A 12 -22.29 -22.41 -8.84
C ARG A 12 -23.19 -21.30 -8.32
N SER A 13 -22.62 -20.18 -7.85
CA SER A 13 -23.37 -19.05 -7.30
C SER A 13 -23.65 -17.95 -8.32
N HIS A 14 -23.18 -18.08 -9.55
CA HIS A 14 -23.35 -17.09 -10.61
C HIS A 14 -23.75 -17.78 -11.91
N ASP A 15 -24.90 -17.40 -12.46
CA ASP A 15 -25.42 -17.93 -13.73
C ASP A 15 -24.60 -17.49 -14.96
N GLY A 16 -23.58 -16.65 -14.76
CA GLY A 16 -22.71 -16.12 -15.80
C GLY A 16 -21.31 -15.81 -15.27
N GLN A 17 -20.54 -14.99 -15.98
CA GLN A 17 -19.18 -14.66 -15.57
C GLN A 17 -19.19 -14.02 -14.17
N PRO A 18 -18.50 -14.60 -13.17
CA PRO A 18 -18.51 -14.06 -11.82
C PRO A 18 -17.79 -12.69 -11.79
N PRO A 19 -18.20 -11.78 -10.89
CA PRO A 19 -17.56 -10.49 -10.73
C PRO A 19 -16.05 -10.63 -10.50
N LYS A 20 -15.25 -9.84 -11.24
CA LYS A 20 -13.78 -9.85 -11.12
C LYS A 20 -13.27 -9.74 -9.66
N PRO A 21 -13.89 -8.95 -8.76
CA PRO A 21 -13.46 -8.91 -7.36
C PRO A 21 -13.67 -10.23 -6.61
N ALA A 22 -14.79 -10.92 -6.86
CA ALA A 22 -15.12 -12.21 -6.24
C ALA A 22 -14.18 -13.31 -6.75
N LEU A 23 -13.92 -13.32 -8.07
CA LEU A 23 -12.93 -14.21 -8.68
C LEU A 23 -11.54 -14.00 -8.10
N ARG A 24 -11.08 -12.76 -7.99
CA ARG A 24 -9.79 -12.43 -7.38
C ARG A 24 -9.70 -12.89 -5.93
N ALA A 25 -10.76 -12.70 -5.14
CA ALA A 25 -10.81 -13.18 -3.76
C ALA A 25 -10.72 -14.72 -3.70
N ALA A 26 -11.47 -15.45 -4.53
CA ALA A 26 -11.42 -16.91 -4.59
C ALA A 26 -10.02 -17.43 -4.96
N LEU A 27 -9.35 -16.79 -5.94
CA LEU A 27 -7.99 -17.10 -6.37
C LEU A 27 -6.94 -16.86 -5.27
N LEU A 28 -7.11 -15.79 -4.49
CA LEU A 28 -6.19 -15.40 -3.42
C LEU A 28 -6.49 -16.09 -2.08
N GLY A 29 -7.35 -17.11 -2.06
CA GLY A 29 -7.63 -17.90 -0.86
C GLY A 29 -8.74 -17.34 0.04
N GLY A 30 -9.62 -16.52 -0.52
CA GLY A 30 -10.74 -15.89 0.17
C GLY A 30 -10.55 -14.39 0.39
N ARG A 31 -11.62 -13.72 0.82
CA ARG A 31 -11.66 -12.26 1.01
C ARG A 31 -10.64 -11.78 2.04
N GLU A 32 -10.51 -12.47 3.16
CA GLU A 32 -9.58 -12.11 4.23
C GLU A 32 -8.13 -12.19 3.79
N ARG A 33 -7.73 -13.28 3.13
CA ARG A 33 -6.37 -13.44 2.62
C ARG A 33 -6.07 -12.44 1.49
N ALA A 34 -7.02 -12.18 0.60
CA ALA A 34 -6.89 -11.15 -0.42
C ALA A 34 -6.68 -9.75 0.18
N ASN A 35 -7.44 -9.40 1.22
CA ASN A 35 -7.32 -8.14 1.94
C ASN A 35 -5.99 -8.03 2.69
N ALA A 36 -5.53 -9.11 3.34
CA ALA A 36 -4.23 -9.15 4.00
C ALA A 36 -3.09 -8.94 3.00
N LEU A 37 -3.14 -9.59 1.82
CA LEU A 37 -2.17 -9.40 0.75
C LEU A 37 -2.19 -7.96 0.21
N LYS A 38 -3.39 -7.39 0.00
CA LYS A 38 -3.54 -6.00 -0.43
C LYS A 38 -2.90 -5.05 0.59
N ARG A 39 -3.23 -5.18 1.88
CA ARG A 39 -2.66 -4.36 2.97
C ARG A 39 -1.13 -4.48 3.01
N ALA A 40 -0.59 -5.70 2.93
CA ALA A 40 0.84 -5.93 2.92
C ALA A 40 1.53 -5.30 1.69
N ALA A 41 0.93 -5.40 0.51
CA ALA A 41 1.44 -4.77 -0.70
C ALA A 41 1.40 -3.24 -0.61
N THR A 42 0.31 -2.66 -0.12
CA THR A 42 0.17 -1.20 0.09
C THR A 42 1.19 -0.70 1.11
N LEU A 43 1.43 -1.44 2.19
CA LEU A 43 2.46 -1.10 3.18
C LEU A 43 3.85 -1.06 2.55
N ARG A 44 4.21 -2.08 1.76
CA ARG A 44 5.51 -2.10 1.04
C ARG A 44 5.63 -0.94 0.07
N LEU A 45 4.57 -0.64 -0.68
CA LEU A 45 4.55 0.49 -1.62
C LEU A 45 4.83 1.82 -0.91
N HIS A 46 4.14 2.09 0.20
CA HIS A 46 4.40 3.31 0.98
C HIS A 46 5.81 3.34 1.58
N GLY A 47 6.35 2.18 1.98
CA GLY A 47 7.75 2.06 2.40
C GLY A 47 8.72 2.47 1.28
N THR A 48 8.53 1.95 0.07
CA THR A 48 9.35 2.30 -1.10
C THR A 48 9.24 3.79 -1.44
N LEU A 49 8.03 4.34 -1.53
CA LEU A 49 7.83 5.75 -1.87
C LEU A 49 8.39 6.70 -0.80
N ALA A 50 8.34 6.31 0.47
CA ALA A 50 9.00 7.06 1.55
C ALA A 50 10.53 7.04 1.40
N ALA A 51 11.11 5.90 1.04
CA ALA A 51 12.56 5.80 0.79
C ALA A 51 12.98 6.65 -0.41
N GLU A 52 12.22 6.63 -1.50
CA GLU A 52 12.44 7.46 -2.69
C GLU A 52 12.35 8.96 -2.36
N ALA A 53 11.32 9.37 -1.63
CA ALA A 53 11.17 10.77 -1.19
C ALA A 53 12.34 11.22 -0.30
N CYS A 54 12.81 10.35 0.60
CA CYS A 54 13.98 10.61 1.44
C CYS A 54 15.27 10.77 0.60
N PHE A 55 15.49 9.87 -0.36
CA PHE A 55 16.64 9.95 -1.27
C PHE A 55 16.60 11.23 -2.12
N ALA A 56 15.44 11.55 -2.70
CA ALA A 56 15.26 12.77 -3.49
C ALA A 56 15.49 14.04 -2.65
N ALA A 57 15.03 14.06 -1.39
CA ALA A 57 15.26 15.18 -0.48
C ALA A 57 16.75 15.32 -0.15
N ALA A 58 17.44 14.22 0.17
CA ALA A 58 18.88 14.22 0.41
C ALA A 58 19.66 14.71 -0.82
N ARG A 59 19.28 14.25 -2.03
CA ARG A 59 19.89 14.69 -3.29
C ARG A 59 19.67 16.17 -3.55
N ARG A 60 18.46 16.70 -3.31
CA ARG A 60 18.17 18.13 -3.47
C ARG A 60 18.94 18.99 -2.47
N ARG A 61 19.05 18.56 -1.20
CA ARG A 61 19.83 19.26 -0.17
C ARG A 61 21.30 19.38 -0.51
N ARG A 62 21.90 18.40 -1.19
CA ARG A 62 23.33 18.44 -1.59
C ARG A 62 23.66 19.61 -2.53
N GLY A 63 22.69 20.12 -3.28
CA GLY A 63 22.89 21.25 -4.19
C GLY A 63 22.50 22.61 -3.61
N LEU A 64 22.16 22.68 -2.32
CA LEU A 64 21.62 23.89 -1.69
C LEU A 64 22.47 24.28 -0.48
N THR A 65 22.60 25.58 -0.24
CA THR A 65 23.09 26.09 1.04
C THR A 65 22.04 25.90 2.14
N ALA A 66 22.47 25.93 3.40
CA ALA A 66 21.55 25.83 4.54
C ALA A 66 20.47 26.93 4.53
N ALA A 67 20.80 28.15 4.09
CA ALA A 67 19.84 29.23 3.97
C ALA A 67 18.78 28.94 2.90
N THR A 68 19.22 28.48 1.72
CA THR A 68 18.31 28.15 0.61
C THR A 68 17.48 26.89 0.85
N CYS A 69 17.94 25.96 1.69
CA CYS A 69 17.16 24.77 2.04
C CYS A 69 15.81 25.11 2.70
N ARG A 70 15.77 26.19 3.51
CA ARG A 70 14.56 26.56 4.28
C ARG A 70 13.44 27.13 3.42
N SER A 71 13.80 27.77 2.31
CA SER A 71 12.85 28.38 1.37
C SER A 71 12.65 27.56 0.09
N ASP A 72 13.30 26.41 -0.05
CA ASP A 72 13.18 25.58 -1.25
C ASP A 72 11.83 24.87 -1.30
N ALA A 73 10.95 25.34 -2.18
CA ALA A 73 9.61 24.78 -2.35
C ALA A 73 9.62 23.30 -2.80
N TRP A 74 10.68 22.85 -3.47
CA TRP A 74 10.81 21.44 -3.86
C TRP A 74 11.12 20.54 -2.66
N LEU A 75 12.03 20.95 -1.78
CA LEU A 75 12.26 20.27 -0.50
C LEU A 75 11.01 20.21 0.37
N ALA A 76 10.22 21.30 0.44
CA ALA A 76 8.96 21.30 1.17
C ALA A 76 7.97 20.25 0.63
N ARG A 77 7.84 20.15 -0.70
CA ARG A 77 6.99 19.12 -1.34
C ARG A 77 7.50 17.71 -1.05
N LEU A 78 8.80 17.47 -1.15
CA LEU A 78 9.39 16.15 -0.86
C LEU A 78 9.21 15.75 0.60
N ALA A 79 9.33 16.70 1.53
CA ALA A 79 9.06 16.48 2.95
C ALA A 79 7.58 16.14 3.20
N ALA A 80 6.65 16.83 2.53
CA ALA A 80 5.23 16.53 2.61
C ALA A 80 4.90 15.13 2.05
N THR A 81 5.47 14.76 0.90
CA THR A 81 5.32 13.41 0.32
C THR A 81 5.86 12.33 1.25
N LEU A 82 7.03 12.56 1.86
CA LEU A 82 7.62 11.66 2.86
C LEU A 82 6.69 11.50 4.07
N ALA A 83 6.17 12.61 4.61
CA ALA A 83 5.24 12.59 5.74
C ALA A 83 3.96 11.83 5.40
N HIS A 84 3.39 12.06 4.22
CA HIS A 84 2.20 11.36 3.74
C HIS A 84 2.40 9.84 3.69
N HIS A 85 3.48 9.36 3.06
CA HIS A 85 3.73 7.92 2.94
C HIS A 85 4.07 7.26 4.28
N ARG A 86 4.78 7.96 5.17
CA ARG A 86 5.01 7.48 6.55
C ARG A 86 3.69 7.37 7.33
N GLY A 87 2.85 8.40 7.26
CA GLY A 87 1.53 8.39 7.91
C GLY A 87 0.64 7.26 7.39
N ALA A 88 0.59 7.06 6.07
CA ALA A 88 -0.15 5.96 5.46
C ALA A 88 0.36 4.57 5.89
N ALA A 89 1.67 4.39 6.00
CA ALA A 89 2.27 3.15 6.49
C ALA A 89 1.91 2.86 7.96
N VAL A 90 1.94 3.89 8.83
CA VAL A 90 1.54 3.77 10.24
C VAL A 90 0.07 3.38 10.36
N ALA A 91 -0.83 4.06 9.64
CA ALA A 91 -2.25 3.75 9.66
C ALA A 91 -2.54 2.29 9.25
N LEU A 92 -1.80 1.74 8.27
CA LEU A 92 -1.92 0.33 7.87
C LEU A 92 -1.42 -0.65 8.95
N LEU A 93 -0.37 -0.28 9.68
CA LEU A 93 0.14 -1.08 10.80
C LEU A 93 -0.82 -1.09 11.98
N ASP A 94 -1.45 0.05 12.29
CA ASP A 94 -2.43 0.15 13.37
C ASP A 94 -3.70 -0.63 13.05
N GLN A 95 -4.19 -0.56 11.80
CA GLN A 95 -5.25 -1.44 11.33
C GLN A 95 -4.89 -2.92 11.48
N ARG A 96 -3.65 -3.31 11.13
CA ARG A 96 -3.20 -4.70 11.29
C ARG A 96 -3.25 -5.14 12.75
N LYS A 97 -2.80 -4.30 13.70
CA LYS A 97 -2.85 -4.59 15.14
C LYS A 97 -4.30 -4.75 15.62
N ALA A 98 -5.19 -3.85 15.21
CA ALA A 98 -6.61 -3.88 15.60
C ALA A 98 -7.34 -5.16 15.15
N TYR A 99 -6.97 -5.73 13.99
CA TYR A 99 -7.57 -6.97 13.47
C TYR A 99 -6.81 -8.26 13.88
N SER A 100 -5.79 -8.16 14.73
CA SER A 100 -5.02 -9.31 15.23
C SER A 100 -5.28 -9.59 16.72
N GLN A 101 -6.24 -8.88 17.34
CA GLN A 101 -6.82 -9.17 18.65
C GLN A 101 -8.21 -9.76 18.48
#